data_AF-A0A7E5VMP1-F1
#
_entry.id   AF-A0A7E5VMP1-F1
#
_cell.length_a   1.000
_cell.length_b   1.000
_cell.length_c   1.000
_cell.angle_alpha   90.00
_cell.angle_beta   90.00
_cell.angle_gamma   90.00
#
_symmetry.space_group_name_H-M   'P 1'
#
loop_
_entity.id
_entity.type
_entity.pdbx_description
1 polymer ?
#
loop_
_entity_poly.entity_id
_entity_poly.type
_entity_poly.pdbx_seq_one_letter_code
_entity_poly.pdbx_strand_id
1 'polypeptide(L)'
;MLWHSIKNITNSHKTKPPNQELLSIEGTPVDSANLVNGFFASVGANLAGRILPTSLTSDRGTEGASAESFVLLETDCDEVRNAINNLKSSSSTGYDGISSQLLKLIQEFIVPPLTDLFNDCLNLGVFPEFLSNL
;
A
#
# COMPACT_ATOMS: atom_id res chain seq x y z
N MET A 1 14.76 -4.77 -23.08
CA MET A 1 13.88 -5.76 -23.74
C MET A 1 12.50 -5.82 -23.09
N LEU A 2 12.37 -6.19 -21.81
CA LEU A 2 11.08 -6.30 -21.10
C LEU A 2 10.19 -5.05 -21.19
N TRP A 3 10.75 -3.87 -20.93
CA TRP A 3 10.01 -2.60 -20.97
C TRP A 3 9.51 -2.22 -22.38
N HIS A 4 10.21 -2.64 -23.43
CA HIS A 4 9.75 -2.44 -24.81
C HIS A 4 8.57 -3.36 -25.13
N SER A 5 8.62 -4.62 -24.68
CA SER A 5 7.50 -5.55 -24.84
C SER A 5 6.25 -5.06 -24.10
N ILE A 6 6.41 -4.59 -22.86
CA ILE A 6 5.30 -4.03 -22.06
C ILE A 6 4.67 -2.84 -22.80
N LYS A 7 5.48 -1.86 -23.23
CA LYS A 7 4.96 -0.69 -23.96
C LYS A 7 4.28 -1.03 -25.28
N ASN A 8 4.72 -2.08 -25.95
CA ASN A 8 4.12 -2.55 -27.20
C ASN A 8 2.77 -3.25 -26.95
N ILE A 9 2.68 -4.06 -25.89
CA ILE A 9 1.44 -4.71 -25.45
C ILE A 9 0.42 -3.69 -24.94
N THR A 10 0.86 -2.70 -24.16
CA THR A 10 -0.02 -1.65 -23.60
C THR A 10 -0.35 -0.54 -24.60
N ASN A 11 0.16 -0.62 -25.85
CA ASN A 11 0.02 0.40 -26.89
C ASN A 11 0.38 1.82 -26.38
N SER A 12 1.27 1.91 -25.39
CA SER A 12 1.67 3.17 -24.73
C SER A 12 2.54 4.06 -25.61
N HIS A 13 2.90 3.61 -26.82
CA HIS A 13 3.60 4.41 -27.83
C HIS A 13 2.68 5.37 -28.60
N LYS A 14 1.35 5.21 -28.52
CA LYS A 14 0.38 6.09 -29.18
C LYS A 14 -0.24 7.03 -28.16
N THR A 15 0.27 8.26 -28.05
CA THR A 15 -0.47 9.33 -27.40
C THR A 15 -1.66 9.66 -28.30
N LYS A 16 -2.84 9.12 -27.98
CA LYS A 16 -4.06 9.64 -28.61
C LYS A 16 -4.15 11.13 -28.28
N PRO A 17 -4.49 12.00 -29.24
CA PRO A 17 -4.77 13.38 -28.91
C PRO A 17 -5.83 13.41 -27.81
N PRO A 18 -5.75 14.33 -26.84
CA PRO A 18 -6.76 14.45 -25.81
C PRO A 18 -8.12 14.61 -26.48
N ASN A 19 -9.17 14.04 -25.88
CA ASN A 19 -10.51 14.14 -26.44
C ASN A 19 -10.90 15.63 -26.46
N GLN A 20 -10.87 16.23 -27.66
CA GLN A 20 -11.07 17.67 -27.84
C GLN A 20 -12.47 18.12 -27.41
N GLU A 21 -13.43 17.19 -27.45
CA GLU A 21 -14.81 17.40 -27.00
C GLU A 21 -14.89 17.61 -25.48
N LEU A 22 -14.06 16.91 -24.70
CA LEU A 22 -13.98 17.09 -23.23
C LEU A 22 -13.23 18.37 -22.82
N LEU A 23 -12.49 18.96 -23.76
CA LEU A 23 -11.75 20.21 -23.56
C LEU A 23 -12.53 21.44 -24.02
N SER A 24 -13.68 21.25 -24.66
CA SER A 24 -14.57 22.32 -25.08
C SER A 24 -15.28 22.94 -23.88
N ILE A 25 -15.30 24.28 -23.85
CA ILE A 25 -16.13 25.03 -22.90
C ILE A 25 -17.54 25.09 -23.49
N GLU A 26 -18.50 24.53 -22.76
CA GLU A 26 -19.91 24.55 -23.12
C GLU A 26 -20.55 25.88 -22.70
N GLY A 27 -21.81 26.09 -23.10
CA GLY A 27 -22.53 27.34 -22.84
C GLY A 27 -22.61 27.75 -21.36
N THR A 28 -22.52 26.78 -20.44
CA THR A 28 -22.41 27.04 -18.99
C THR A 28 -21.38 26.14 -18.32
N PRO A 29 -20.82 26.55 -17.16
CA PRO A 29 -19.91 25.70 -16.38
C PRO A 29 -20.52 24.36 -15.95
N VAL A 30 -21.84 24.33 -15.74
CA VAL A 30 -22.57 23.12 -15.35
C VAL A 30 -22.64 22.14 -16.51
N ASP A 31 -22.85 22.63 -17.73
CA ASP A 31 -22.89 21.79 -18.94
C ASP A 31 -21.54 21.15 -19.22
N SER A 32 -20.44 21.90 -19.06
CA SER A 32 -19.07 21.35 -19.15
C SER A 32 -18.81 20.27 -18.11
N ALA A 33 -19.23 20.47 -16.85
CA ALA A 33 -19.07 19.47 -15.80
C ALA A 33 -19.91 18.21 -16.08
N ASN A 34 -21.15 18.37 -16.56
CA ASN A 34 -22.03 17.26 -16.91
C ASN A 34 -21.48 16.45 -18.10
N LEU A 35 -20.90 17.11 -19.09
CA LEU A 35 -20.26 16.47 -20.25
C LEU A 35 -19.08 15.59 -19.81
N VAL A 36 -18.20 16.10 -18.95
CA VAL A 36 -17.06 15.34 -18.40
C VAL A 36 -17.54 14.18 -17.53
N ASN A 37 -18.50 14.42 -16.63
CA ASN A 37 -19.04 13.40 -15.73
C ASN A 37 -19.75 12.28 -16.51
N GLY A 38 -20.55 12.63 -17.52
CA GLY A 38 -21.22 11.66 -18.39
C GLY A 38 -20.23 10.77 -19.14
N PHE A 39 -19.14 11.36 -19.64
CA PHE A 39 -18.06 10.59 -20.26
C PHE A 39 -17.48 9.58 -19.29
N PHE A 40 -16.95 10.01 -18.13
CA PHE A 40 -16.26 9.11 -17.20
C PHE A 40 -17.19 8.10 -16.53
N ALA A 41 -18.45 8.45 -16.26
CA ALA A 41 -19.45 7.51 -15.75
C ALA A 41 -19.78 6.40 -16.77
N SER A 42 -19.75 6.71 -18.07
CA SER A 42 -20.08 5.75 -19.13
C SER A 42 -18.92 4.83 -19.55
N VAL A 43 -17.66 5.17 -19.23
CA VAL A 43 -16.48 4.38 -19.64
C VAL A 43 -16.58 2.93 -19.15
N GLY A 44 -16.97 2.72 -17.90
CA GLY A 44 -17.09 1.37 -17.32
C GLY A 44 -18.11 0.50 -18.06
N ALA A 45 -19.31 1.03 -18.28
CA ALA A 45 -20.36 0.31 -19.00
C ALA A 45 -19.98 0.03 -20.47
N ASN A 46 -19.35 1.00 -21.15
CA ASN A 46 -18.87 0.85 -22.52
C ASN A 46 -17.74 -0.19 -22.66
N LEU A 47 -16.87 -0.30 -21.66
CA LEU A 47 -15.81 -1.32 -21.63
C LEU A 47 -16.41 -2.70 -21.32
N ALA A 48 -17.27 -2.79 -20.30
CA ALA A 48 -17.93 -4.04 -19.92
C ALA A 48 -18.74 -4.64 -21.07
N GLY A 49 -19.46 -3.82 -21.84
CA GLY A 49 -20.23 -4.29 -23.01
C GLY A 49 -19.37 -4.82 -24.17
N ARG A 50 -18.05 -4.57 -24.17
CA ARG A 50 -17.11 -5.09 -25.19
C ARG A 50 -16.40 -6.37 -24.74
N ILE A 51 -16.50 -6.71 -23.46
CA ILE A 51 -16.03 -8.00 -22.96
C ILE A 51 -17.10 -9.01 -23.38
N LEU A 52 -16.78 -9.87 -24.36
CA LEU A 52 -17.66 -10.98 -24.73
C LEU A 52 -17.99 -11.77 -23.45
N PRO A 53 -19.25 -12.19 -23.24
CA PRO A 53 -19.57 -13.16 -22.22
C PRO A 53 -18.94 -14.48 -22.65
N THR A 54 -17.65 -14.66 -22.35
CA THR A 54 -17.07 -15.99 -22.34
C THR A 54 -17.87 -16.74 -21.30
N SER A 55 -18.67 -17.71 -21.73
CA SER A 55 -19.20 -18.76 -20.86
C SER A 55 -17.99 -19.46 -20.26
N LEU A 56 -17.45 -18.88 -19.20
CA LEU A 56 -16.63 -19.59 -18.25
C LEU A 56 -17.60 -20.59 -17.65
N THR A 57 -17.59 -21.81 -18.19
CA THR A 57 -17.97 -22.96 -17.40
C THR A 57 -17.17 -22.80 -16.13
N SER A 58 -17.85 -22.41 -15.06
CA SER A 58 -17.29 -22.29 -13.72
C SER A 58 -16.94 -23.71 -13.32
N ASP A 59 -15.77 -24.15 -13.78
CA ASP A 59 -15.06 -25.22 -13.15
C ASP A 59 -14.71 -24.65 -11.78
N ARG A 60 -15.41 -25.13 -10.76
CA ARG A 60 -15.15 -24.84 -9.35
C ARG A 60 -13.86 -25.56 -8.95
N GLY A 61 -12.78 -25.26 -9.67
CA GLY A 61 -11.45 -25.77 -9.47
C GLY A 61 -10.57 -24.63 -8.99
N THR A 62 -10.12 -24.74 -7.74
CA THR A 62 -9.32 -23.79 -6.97
C THR A 62 -10.10 -22.63 -6.36
N GLU A 63 -10.70 -22.90 -5.19
CA GLU A 63 -10.49 -22.03 -4.03
C GLU A 63 -8.97 -21.94 -3.80
N GLY A 64 -8.29 -21.15 -4.62
CA GLY A 64 -6.95 -20.68 -4.29
C GLY A 64 -7.15 -19.80 -3.08
N ALA A 65 -6.83 -20.34 -1.89
CA ALA A 65 -6.59 -19.53 -0.72
C ALA A 65 -5.81 -18.30 -1.19
N SER A 66 -6.31 -17.11 -0.84
CA SER A 66 -5.61 -15.86 -1.12
C SER A 66 -4.12 -16.08 -0.83
N ALA A 67 -3.29 -16.07 -1.87
CA ALA A 67 -1.84 -16.26 -1.72
C ALA A 67 -1.20 -15.15 -0.87
N GLU A 68 -1.98 -14.10 -0.59
CA GLU A 68 -1.66 -13.01 0.29
C GLU A 68 -2.19 -13.32 1.70
N SER A 69 -1.49 -14.21 2.43
CA SER A 69 -1.69 -14.37 3.88
C SER A 69 -0.67 -13.50 4.62
N PHE A 70 -1.15 -12.60 5.47
CA PHE A 70 -0.30 -11.84 6.39
C PHE A 70 -0.21 -12.58 7.72
N VAL A 71 1.02 -12.87 8.18
CA VAL A 71 1.29 -13.51 9.46
C VAL A 71 2.32 -12.66 10.19
N LEU A 72 2.07 -12.44 11.49
CA LEU A 72 3.06 -11.88 12.40
C LEU A 72 3.84 -13.05 13.00
N LEU A 73 5.15 -13.06 12.76
CA LEU A 73 6.07 -14.02 13.34
C LEU A 73 6.78 -13.36 14.52
N GLU A 74 7.21 -14.18 15.47
CA GLU A 74 8.12 -13.74 16.53
C GLU A 74 9.38 -13.14 15.92
N THR A 75 9.87 -12.08 16.54
CA THR A 75 11.12 -11.40 16.19
C THR A 75 12.28 -11.95 17.01
N ASP A 76 13.51 -11.69 16.57
CA ASP A 76 14.73 -12.08 17.27
C ASP A 76 15.59 -10.87 17.69
N CYS A 77 16.66 -11.15 18.44
CA CYS A 77 17.57 -10.12 18.93
C CYS A 77 18.28 -9.37 17.79
N ASP A 78 18.53 -10.01 16.64
CA ASP A 78 19.25 -9.40 15.53
C ASP A 78 18.35 -8.45 14.75
N GLU A 79 17.08 -8.80 14.56
CA GLU A 79 16.06 -7.91 13.99
C GLU A 79 15.86 -6.67 14.86
N VAL A 80 15.68 -6.85 16.18
CA VAL A 80 15.51 -5.73 17.13
C VAL A 80 16.75 -4.84 17.16
N ARG A 81 17.94 -5.45 17.20
CA ARG A 81 19.21 -4.71 17.13
C ARG A 81 19.35 -3.93 15.84
N ASN A 82 18.99 -4.52 14.70
CA ASN A 82 19.01 -3.85 13.42
C ASN A 82 18.01 -2.68 13.39
N ALA A 83 16.81 -2.85 13.93
CA ALA A 83 15.82 -1.78 14.06
C ALA A 83 16.37 -0.60 14.88
N ILE A 84 16.99 -0.85 16.04
CA ILE A 84 17.61 0.19 16.88
C ILE A 84 18.72 0.92 16.12
N ASN A 85 19.59 0.20 15.41
CA ASN A 85 20.69 0.81 14.66
C ASN A 85 20.20 1.68 13.50
N ASN A 86 19.09 1.30 12.87
CA ASN A 86 18.45 2.05 11.78
C ASN A 86 17.64 3.27 12.25
N LEU A 87 17.45 3.47 13.55
CA LEU A 87 16.86 4.71 14.06
C LEU A 87 17.70 5.91 13.62
N LYS A 88 17.06 6.99 13.14
CA LYS A 88 17.78 8.23 12.82
C LYS A 88 18.41 8.77 14.09
N SER A 89 19.74 8.92 14.10
CA SER A 89 20.46 9.52 15.23
C SER A 89 20.03 10.98 15.40
N SER A 90 19.13 11.20 16.36
CA SER A 90 18.58 12.51 16.71
C SER A 90 18.55 12.66 18.22
N SER A 91 18.80 13.89 18.67
CA SER A 91 18.62 14.30 20.06
C SER A 91 17.16 14.62 20.41
N SER A 92 16.27 14.70 19.41
CA SER A 92 14.82 14.80 19.65
C SER A 92 14.31 13.55 20.34
N THR A 93 13.55 13.72 21.41
CA THR A 93 12.96 12.64 22.20
C THR A 93 11.46 12.57 21.99
N GLY A 94 10.87 11.40 22.22
CA GLY A 94 9.43 11.25 22.31
C GLY A 94 8.89 11.79 23.64
N TYR A 95 7.66 11.39 23.97
CA TYR A 95 7.01 11.70 25.25
C TYR A 95 7.78 11.14 26.47
N ASP A 96 8.56 10.08 26.26
CA ASP A 96 9.37 9.39 27.27
C ASP A 96 10.70 10.10 27.61
N GLY A 97 11.12 11.10 26.84
CA GLY A 97 12.41 11.77 27.02
C GLY A 97 13.62 10.91 26.64
N ILE A 98 13.43 9.77 25.98
CA ILE A 98 14.51 8.86 25.58
C ILE A 98 14.97 9.21 24.15
N SER A 99 16.27 9.44 23.97
CA SER A 99 16.82 9.74 22.65
C SER A 99 17.25 8.47 21.92
N SER A 100 17.16 8.49 20.59
CA SER A 100 17.68 7.42 19.74
C SER A 100 19.19 7.17 19.95
N GLN A 101 19.96 8.20 20.31
CA GLN A 101 21.39 8.07 20.61
C GLN A 101 21.61 7.27 21.90
N LEU A 102 20.80 7.51 22.92
CA LEU A 102 20.86 6.74 24.16
C LEU A 102 20.51 5.27 23.91
N LEU A 103 19.44 5.00 23.14
CA LEU A 103 19.05 3.63 22.78
C LEU A 103 20.19 2.87 22.08
N LYS A 104 20.88 3.50 21.14
CA LYS A 104 22.04 2.91 20.47
C LYS A 104 23.22 2.65 21.42
N LEU A 105 23.42 3.52 22.41
CA LEU A 105 24.49 3.38 23.40
C LEU A 105 24.25 2.20 24.34
N ILE A 106 22.99 1.97 24.75
CA ILE A 106 22.62 0.93 25.72
C ILE A 106 22.07 -0.35 25.06
N GLN A 107 22.14 -0.45 23.72
CA GLN A 107 21.46 -1.49 22.94
C GLN A 107 21.77 -2.92 23.41
N GLU A 108 23.00 -3.20 23.86
CA GLU A 108 23.39 -4.53 24.33
C GLU A 108 22.58 -5.02 25.53
N PHE A 109 22.08 -4.09 26.36
CA PHE A 109 21.30 -4.40 27.55
C PHE A 109 19.79 -4.40 27.29
N ILE A 110 19.33 -3.57 26.34
CA ILE A 110 17.89 -3.42 26.08
C ILE A 110 17.36 -4.34 24.98
N VAL A 111 18.22 -4.84 24.08
CA VAL A 111 17.78 -5.73 23.00
C VAL A 111 17.08 -6.99 23.53
N PRO A 112 17.66 -7.77 24.46
CA PRO A 112 17.00 -8.98 24.96
C PRO A 112 15.60 -8.73 25.57
N PRO A 113 15.42 -7.80 26.54
CA PRO A 113 14.09 -7.57 27.11
C PRO A 113 13.11 -6.93 26.11
N LEU A 114 13.57 -6.18 25.11
CA LEU A 114 12.70 -5.67 24.05
C LEU A 114 12.23 -6.77 23.10
N THR A 115 13.10 -7.72 22.76
CA THR A 115 12.73 -8.89 21.95
C THR A 115 11.63 -9.69 22.65
N ASP A 116 11.80 -10.01 23.94
CA ASP A 116 10.78 -10.72 24.72
C ASP A 116 9.46 -9.93 24.77
N LEU A 117 9.53 -8.62 25.05
CA LEU A 117 8.35 -7.76 25.11
C LEU A 117 7.59 -7.69 23.78
N PHE A 118 8.29 -7.60 22.65
CA PHE A 118 7.65 -7.57 21.33
C PHE A 118 7.00 -8.91 21.01
N ASN A 119 7.66 -10.03 21.31
CA ASN A 119 7.08 -11.36 21.13
C ASN A 119 5.86 -11.58 22.02
N ASP A 120 5.88 -11.11 23.27
CA ASP A 120 4.71 -11.12 24.15
C ASP A 120 3.55 -10.32 23.56
N CYS A 121 3.82 -9.14 22.99
CA CYS A 121 2.79 -8.33 22.32
C CYS A 121 2.17 -9.07 21.12
N LEU A 122 3.01 -9.71 20.29
CA LEU A 122 2.56 -10.47 19.12
C LEU A 122 1.78 -11.74 19.49
N ASN A 123 2.23 -12.45 20.52
CA ASN A 123 1.64 -13.70 20.97
C ASN A 123 0.34 -13.50 21.76
N LEU A 124 0.30 -12.50 22.65
CA LEU A 124 -0.86 -12.22 23.50
C LEU A 124 -1.86 -11.26 22.83
N GLY A 125 -1.43 -10.53 21.79
CA GLY A 125 -2.24 -9.48 21.17
C GLY A 125 -2.48 -8.28 22.08
N VAL A 126 -1.64 -8.09 23.11
CA VAL A 126 -1.75 -7.00 24.09
C VAL A 126 -0.65 -5.98 23.82
N PHE A 127 -1.02 -4.71 23.66
CA PHE A 127 -0.09 -3.62 23.39
C PHE A 127 -0.18 -2.54 24.47
N PRO A 128 0.89 -1.76 24.70
CA PRO A 128 0.85 -0.63 25.60
C PRO A 128 -0.27 0.36 25.25
N GLU A 129 -1.08 0.73 26.24
CA GLU A 129 -2.30 1.53 26.04
C GLU A 129 -2.02 2.88 25.36
N PHE A 130 -0.87 3.49 25.64
CA PHE A 130 -0.45 4.76 25.03
C PHE A 130 -0.15 4.66 23.52
N LEU A 131 0.04 3.46 22.96
CA LEU A 131 0.21 3.27 21.51
C LEU A 131 -1.14 3.18 20.77
N SER A 132 -2.24 2.93 21.48
CA SER A 132 -3.57 2.73 20.88
C SER A 132 -4.29 4.03 20.48
N ASN A 133 -3.81 5.18 20.95
CA ASN A 133 -4.39 6.51 20.69
C ASN A 133 -3.66 7.32 19.61
N LEU A 134 -2.90 6.65 18.72
CA LEU A 134 -2.20 7.31 17.61
C LEU A 134 -3.08 7.47 16.36
#